data_AF-K2SYM9-F1
#
_entry.id   AF-K2SYM9-F1
#
_cell.length_a   1.000
_cell.length_b   1.000
_cell.length_c   1.000
_cell.angle_alpha   90.00
_cell.angle_beta   90.00
_cell.angle_gamma   90.00
#
_symmetry.space_group_name_H-M   'P 1'
#
loop_
_entity.id
_entity.type
_entity.pdbx_description
1 polymer ?
#
loop_
_entity_poly.entity_id
_entity_poly.type
_entity_poly.pdbx_seq_one_letter_code
_entity_poly.pdbx_strand_id
1 'polypeptide(L)'
;MIDSQRILMWGLSTGEYYAVRLAHTRHDRIRGAFRHGGDLNHVFDYEWLVASDHMEYPWDYSGALADKFGYEDVEKFRKEAYKYSLLNDGVLETYRAHGCV
;
A
#
# COMPACT_ATOMS: atom_id res chain seq x y z
N MET A 1 -17.05 21.15 15.61
CA MET A 1 -16.49 21.37 14.26
C MET A 1 -15.07 20.81 14.21
N ILE A 2 -14.64 20.29 13.06
CA ILE A 2 -13.28 19.78 12.84
C ILE A 2 -12.43 20.90 12.23
N ASP A 3 -11.18 21.07 12.68
CA ASP A 3 -10.22 22.01 12.10
C ASP A 3 -9.59 21.39 10.84
N SER A 4 -9.99 21.89 9.67
CA SER A 4 -9.51 21.39 8.38
C SER A 4 -8.03 21.65 8.13
N GLN A 5 -7.39 22.53 8.93
CA GLN A 5 -5.96 22.82 8.84
C GLN A 5 -5.11 21.89 9.71
N ARG A 6 -5.72 21.01 10.52
CA ARG A 6 -5.03 20.12 11.47
C ARG A 6 -5.45 18.66 11.31
N ILE A 7 -5.43 18.17 10.08
CA ILE A 7 -5.79 16.79 9.75
C ILE A 7 -4.55 15.90 9.80
N LEU A 8 -4.64 14.78 10.51
CA LEU A 8 -3.67 13.68 10.48
C LEU A 8 -4.35 12.43 9.95
N MET A 9 -3.64 11.62 9.17
CA MET A 9 -4.12 10.35 8.68
C MET A 9 -3.48 9.19 9.44
N TRP A 10 -4.27 8.20 9.86
CA TRP A 10 -3.75 6.95 10.41
C TRP A 10 -4.15 5.79 9.50
N GLY A 11 -3.17 5.18 8.84
CA GLY A 11 -3.33 3.97 8.06
C GLY A 11 -2.95 2.73 8.87
N LEU A 12 -3.89 1.79 9.00
CA LEU A 12 -3.68 0.48 9.61
C LEU A 12 -4.02 -0.60 8.58
N SER A 13 -3.23 -1.69 8.55
CA SER A 13 -3.39 -2.76 7.55
C SER A 13 -3.38 -2.15 6.15
N THR A 14 -4.23 -2.60 5.23
CA THR A 14 -4.26 -2.10 3.85
C THR A 14 -4.76 -0.65 3.73
N GLY A 15 -5.15 -0.02 4.84
CA GLY A 15 -5.37 1.42 4.93
C GLY A 15 -4.10 2.25 4.79
N GLU A 16 -2.92 1.67 5.08
CA GLU A 16 -1.66 2.40 4.93
C GLU A 16 -1.33 2.74 3.48
N TYR A 17 -1.72 1.88 2.54
CA TYR A 17 -1.63 2.13 1.11
C TYR A 17 -2.24 3.49 0.74
N TYR A 18 -3.41 3.82 1.31
CA TYR A 18 -4.07 5.11 1.08
C TYR A 18 -3.45 6.24 1.89
N ALA A 19 -3.04 5.98 3.14
CA ALA A 19 -2.42 7.00 3.98
C ALA A 19 -1.11 7.52 3.36
N VAL A 20 -0.27 6.62 2.87
CA VAL A 20 0.99 6.96 2.19
C VAL A 20 0.72 7.66 0.87
N ARG A 21 -0.20 7.15 0.05
CA ARG A 21 -0.57 7.81 -1.21
C ARG A 21 -1.11 9.22 -0.98
N LEU A 22 -1.96 9.43 0.01
CA LEU A 22 -2.49 10.75 0.36
C LEU A 22 -1.37 11.69 0.81
N ALA A 23 -0.44 11.20 1.62
CA ALA A 23 0.70 11.99 2.08
C ALA A 23 1.60 12.46 0.93
N HIS A 24 1.79 11.66 -0.12
CA HIS A 24 2.63 12.06 -1.26
C HIS A 24 1.87 12.91 -2.28
N THR A 25 0.61 12.58 -2.57
CA THR A 25 -0.18 13.23 -3.62
C THR A 25 -0.90 14.50 -3.16
N ARG A 26 -1.14 14.65 -1.86
CA ARG A 26 -1.92 15.76 -1.24
C ARG A 26 -1.29 16.23 0.08
N HIS A 27 0.04 16.34 0.12
CA HIS A 27 0.78 16.83 1.29
C HIS A 27 0.33 18.22 1.77
N ASP A 28 -0.29 19.03 0.91
CA ASP A 28 -0.86 20.35 1.23
C ASP A 28 -2.13 20.27 2.10
N ARG A 29 -2.77 19.09 2.19
CA ARG A 29 -4.07 18.90 2.85
C ARG A 29 -4.00 18.21 4.20
N ILE A 30 -2.89 17.54 4.52
CA ILE A 30 -2.71 16.84 5.79
C ILE A 30 -1.39 17.24 6.44
N ARG A 31 -1.35 17.21 7.77
CA ARG A 31 -0.13 17.50 8.55
C ARG A 31 0.83 16.34 8.63
N GLY A 32 0.35 15.14 8.28
CA GLY A 32 1.14 13.93 8.32
C GLY A 32 0.27 12.69 8.26
N ALA A 33 0.93 11.56 8.03
CA ALA A 33 0.33 10.25 8.04
C ALA A 33 1.15 9.33 8.95
N PHE A 34 0.48 8.60 9.83
CA PHE A 34 1.05 7.47 10.55
C PHE A 34 0.63 6.18 9.84
N ARG A 35 1.56 5.26 9.66
CA ARG A 35 1.33 3.97 9.01
C ARG A 35 1.76 2.81 9.90
N HIS A 36 1.01 1.72 9.85
CA HIS A 36 1.29 0.50 10.57
C HIS A 36 0.84 -0.71 9.73
N GLY A 37 1.79 -1.32 9.02
CA GLY A 37 1.58 -2.41 8.05
C GLY A 37 2.74 -2.54 7.06
N GLY A 38 2.57 -3.40 6.03
CA GLY A 38 3.57 -3.66 4.98
C GLY A 38 3.07 -3.47 3.53
N ASP A 39 1.88 -2.93 3.33
CA ASP A 39 1.12 -2.99 2.08
C ASP A 39 1.51 -1.90 1.05
N LEU A 40 2.80 -1.71 0.78
CA LEU A 40 3.29 -0.64 -0.11
C LEU A 40 3.94 -1.12 -1.41
N ASN A 41 4.66 -2.24 -1.40
CA ASN A 41 5.43 -2.71 -2.55
C ASN A 41 5.45 -4.25 -2.64
N HIS A 42 6.36 -4.90 -1.92
CA HIS A 42 6.62 -6.34 -2.00
C HIS A 42 5.44 -7.21 -1.57
N VAL A 43 4.48 -6.66 -0.83
CA VAL A 43 3.23 -7.35 -0.54
C VAL A 43 2.50 -7.81 -1.80
N PHE A 44 2.71 -7.11 -2.92
CA PHE A 44 2.06 -7.37 -4.19
C PHE A 44 2.90 -8.27 -5.12
N ASP A 45 4.05 -8.76 -4.66
CA ASP A 45 4.82 -9.78 -5.38
C ASP A 45 3.99 -11.07 -5.44
N TYR A 46 3.99 -11.75 -6.59
CA TYR A 46 3.24 -12.99 -6.76
C TYR A 46 3.67 -14.04 -5.73
N GLU A 47 4.97 -14.19 -5.55
CA GLU A 47 5.58 -15.13 -4.62
C GLU A 47 5.20 -14.82 -3.17
N TRP A 48 5.11 -13.53 -2.81
CA TRP A 48 4.67 -13.11 -1.49
C TRP A 48 3.22 -13.50 -1.24
N LEU A 49 2.32 -13.18 -2.18
CA LEU A 49 0.89 -13.49 -2.05
C LEU A 49 0.61 -15.00 -1.99
N VAL A 50 1.36 -15.81 -2.74
CA VAL A 50 1.26 -17.28 -2.65
C VAL A 50 1.79 -17.79 -1.31
N ALA A 51 2.91 -17.23 -0.83
CA ALA A 51 3.53 -17.63 0.44
C ALA A 51 2.69 -17.23 1.66
N SER A 52 2.10 -16.03 1.64
CA SER A 52 1.38 -15.43 2.76
C SER A 52 0.14 -16.24 3.17
N ASP A 53 -0.55 -16.83 2.19
CA ASP A 53 -1.75 -17.65 2.42
C ASP A 53 -1.41 -19.01 3.08
N HIS A 54 -0.13 -19.39 3.12
CA HIS A 54 0.32 -20.68 3.66
C HIS A 54 1.15 -20.55 4.94
N MET A 55 1.72 -19.38 5.24
CA MET A 55 2.67 -19.22 6.34
C MET A 55 2.32 -18.13 7.34
N GLU A 56 1.85 -16.97 6.88
CA GLU A 56 1.78 -15.76 7.71
C GLU A 56 0.38 -15.50 8.27
N TYR A 57 -0.65 -15.71 7.45
CA TYR A 57 -2.02 -15.41 7.83
C TYR A 57 -2.85 -16.68 8.02
N PRO A 58 -3.53 -16.86 9.17
CA PRO A 58 -4.43 -17.99 9.40
C PRO A 58 -5.81 -17.81 8.72
N TRP A 59 -5.89 -16.99 7.68
CA TRP A 59 -7.09 -16.67 6.91
C TRP A 59 -6.73 -16.41 5.44
N ASP A 60 -7.74 -16.36 4.57
CA ASP A 60 -7.59 -16.10 3.13
C ASP A 60 -7.19 -14.64 2.88
N TYR A 61 -5.88 -14.39 2.90
CA TYR A 61 -5.31 -13.06 2.76
C TYR A 61 -5.34 -12.56 1.32
N SER A 62 -4.88 -13.38 0.36
CA SER A 62 -4.96 -13.02 -1.06
C SER A 62 -6.39 -12.85 -1.54
N GLY A 63 -7.35 -13.65 -1.06
CA GLY A 63 -8.77 -13.48 -1.36
C GLY A 63 -9.31 -12.15 -0.85
N ALA A 64 -9.03 -11.80 0.40
CA ALA A 64 -9.44 -10.51 0.97
C ALA A 64 -8.85 -9.31 0.21
N LEU A 65 -7.59 -9.41 -0.24
CA LEU A 65 -6.98 -8.38 -1.08
C LEU A 65 -7.57 -8.34 -2.49
N ALA A 66 -7.82 -9.50 -3.11
CA ALA A 66 -8.47 -9.59 -4.42
C ALA A 66 -9.83 -8.87 -4.40
N ASP A 67 -10.66 -9.16 -3.40
CA ASP A 67 -11.95 -8.49 -3.19
C ASP A 67 -11.78 -6.98 -3.02
N LYS A 68 -10.83 -6.56 -2.17
CA LYS A 68 -10.53 -5.13 -1.94
C LYS A 68 -10.17 -4.41 -3.24
N PHE A 69 -9.37 -5.05 -4.10
CA PHE A 69 -8.90 -4.46 -5.35
C PHE A 69 -9.82 -4.74 -6.56
N GLY A 70 -10.99 -5.36 -6.33
CA GLY A 70 -12.04 -5.55 -7.34
C GLY A 70 -11.82 -6.73 -8.28
N TYR A 71 -11.16 -7.79 -7.82
CA TYR A 71 -10.99 -9.04 -8.58
C TYR A 71 -11.96 -10.10 -8.07
N GLU A 72 -12.52 -10.86 -9.00
CA GLU A 72 -13.32 -12.05 -8.70
C GLU A 72 -12.47 -13.34 -8.72
N ASP A 73 -11.25 -13.27 -9.26
CA ASP A 73 -10.31 -14.39 -9.37
C ASP A 73 -8.99 -14.03 -8.67
N VAL A 74 -8.70 -14.75 -7.58
CA VAL A 74 -7.49 -14.57 -6.76
C VAL A 74 -6.22 -14.85 -7.56
N GLU A 75 -6.22 -15.82 -8.46
CA GLU A 75 -5.04 -16.14 -9.25
C GLU A 75 -4.77 -15.04 -10.29
N LYS A 76 -5.84 -14.46 -10.86
CA LYS A 76 -5.72 -13.26 -11.69
C LYS A 76 -5.20 -12.07 -10.88
N PHE A 77 -5.72 -11.85 -9.67
CA PHE A 77 -5.22 -10.82 -8.76
C PHE A 77 -3.71 -10.98 -8.53
N ARG A 78 -3.24 -12.17 -8.10
CA ARG A 78 -1.82 -12.42 -7.81
C ARG A 78 -0.92 -12.07 -9.00
N LYS A 79 -1.32 -12.40 -10.23
CA LYS A 79 -0.54 -12.12 -11.45
C LYS A 79 -0.48 -10.63 -11.79
N GLU A 80 -1.52 -9.87 -11.45
CA GLU A 80 -1.63 -8.45 -11.78
C GLU A 80 -1.30 -7.52 -10.61
N ALA A 81 -1.23 -8.04 -9.38
CA ALA A 81 -1.20 -7.27 -8.14
C ALA A 81 -0.02 -6.28 -8.08
N TYR A 82 1.12 -6.63 -8.69
CA TYR A 82 2.32 -5.82 -8.64
C TYR A 82 2.16 -4.41 -9.22
N LYS A 83 1.11 -4.17 -10.03
CA LYS A 83 0.72 -2.83 -10.48
C LYS A 83 0.25 -1.89 -9.36
N TYR A 84 -0.12 -2.44 -8.20
CA TYR A 84 -0.49 -1.68 -7.00
C TYR A 84 0.71 -1.34 -6.11
N SER A 85 1.92 -1.73 -6.48
CA SER A 85 3.11 -1.20 -5.83
C SER A 85 3.14 0.32 -5.93
N LEU A 86 3.23 0.99 -4.77
CA LEU A 86 3.43 2.43 -4.70
C LEU A 86 4.80 2.86 -5.24
N LEU A 87 5.74 1.92 -5.37
CA LEU A 87 7.02 2.21 -6.01
C LEU A 87 6.89 2.20 -7.53
N ASN A 88 6.19 1.20 -8.09
CA ASN A 88 6.03 1.07 -9.54
C ASN A 88 5.13 2.15 -10.13
N ASP A 89 4.14 2.62 -9.36
CA ASP A 89 3.22 3.66 -9.81
C ASP A 89 3.76 5.09 -9.61
N GLY A 90 4.96 5.22 -9.03
CA GLY A 90 5.68 6.49 -8.84
C GLY A 90 5.23 7.32 -7.64
N VAL A 91 4.37 6.80 -6.76
CA VAL A 91 4.03 7.48 -5.49
C VAL A 91 5.22 7.53 -4.54
N LEU A 92 5.98 6.44 -4.48
CA LEU A 92 7.25 6.33 -3.78
C LEU A 92 8.38 6.38 -4.78
N GLU A 93 9.50 6.97 -4.36
CA GLU A 93 10.74 6.98 -5.12
C GLU A 93 11.76 6.08 -4.46
N THR A 94 12.59 5.41 -5.27
CA THR A 94 13.82 4.84 -4.75
C THR A 94 14.72 5.98 -4.32
N TYR A 95 15.29 5.88 -3.11
CA TYR A 95 16.31 6.83 -2.68
C TYR A 95 17.47 6.80 -3.69
N ARG A 96 17.58 7.84 -4.50
CA ARG A 96 18.80 8.16 -5.21
C ARG A 96 19.61 9.01 -4.25
N ALA A 97 20.70 8.44 -3.72
CA ALA A 97 21.71 9.26 -3.06
C ALA A 97 22.02 10.43 -4.00
N HIS A 98 21.70 11.64 -3.57
CA HIS A 98 22.05 12.83 -4.33
C HIS A 98 23.53 12.73 -4.66
N GLY A 99 23.83 12.62 -5.95
CA GLY A 99 25.19 12.71 -6.44
C GLY A 99 25.78 13.99 -5.87
N CYS A 100 26.92 13.85 -5.20
CA CYS A 100 27.87 14.92 -5.11
C CYS A 100 28.18 15.36 -6.55
N VAL A 101 27.64 16.50 -6.95
CA VAL A 101 28.04 17.35 -8.07
C VAL A 101 27.91 18.80 -7.61
#